data_AF-A0A7X8CIN1-F1
#
_entry.id   AF-A0A7X8CIN1-F1
#
_cell.length_a   1.000
_cell.length_b   1.000
_cell.length_c   1.000
_cell.angle_alpha   90.00
_cell.angle_beta   90.00
_cell.angle_gamma   90.00
#
_symmetry.space_group_name_H-M   'P 1'
#
loop_
_entity.id
_entity.type
_entity.pdbx_description
1 polymer ?
#
loop_
_entity_poly.entity_id
_entity_poly.type
_entity_poly.pdbx_seq_one_letter_code
_entity_poly.pdbx_strand_id
1 'polypeptide(L)'
;MIEALSQTNYDLFIIDAFFTNVEMLTNEDVYHLKVKMNGGKRLVLSYLSIGEAENYRFYWQKEWDINPPPWLEEENHDWSGNYKIRYWDENWQHIIFGNPNAYLDKILKAGFDGVYLDLVDSFEYFEELL
;
A
#
# COMPACT_ATOMS: atom_id res chain seq x y z
N MET A 1 9.95 15.41 5.22
CA MET A 1 9.43 14.27 6.00
C MET A 1 10.55 13.35 6.45
N ILE A 2 11.32 12.76 5.54
CA ILE A 2 12.38 11.77 5.86
C ILE A 2 13.38 12.31 6.89
N GLU A 3 13.86 13.54 6.72
CA GLU A 3 14.78 14.18 7.67
C GLU A 3 14.18 14.32 9.07
N ALA A 4 12.91 14.71 9.19
CA ALA A 4 12.26 14.82 10.48
C ALA A 4 12.07 13.44 11.15
N LEU A 5 11.75 12.41 10.36
CA LEU A 5 11.60 11.04 10.86
C LEU A 5 12.94 10.43 11.29
N SER A 6 14.03 10.68 10.55
CA SER A 6 15.36 10.14 10.88
C SER A 6 15.92 10.73 12.18
N GLN A 7 15.46 11.91 12.61
CA GLN A 7 15.78 12.55 13.89
C GLN A 7 15.05 11.95 15.10
N THR A 8 14.32 10.85 14.94
CA THR A 8 13.65 10.14 16.04
C THR A 8 14.38 8.85 16.40
N ASN A 9 14.01 8.21 17.51
CA ASN A 9 14.55 6.92 17.95
C ASN A 9 13.49 5.79 18.01
N TYR A 10 12.32 5.96 17.35
CA TYR A 10 11.30 4.91 17.28
C TYR A 10 11.84 3.61 16.66
N ASP A 11 11.43 2.47 17.20
CA ASP A 11 11.90 1.15 16.77
C ASP A 11 11.26 0.64 15.47
N LEU A 12 10.10 1.17 15.11
CA LEU A 12 9.34 0.81 13.93
C LEU A 12 8.68 2.04 13.32
N PHE A 13 8.72 2.11 12.01
CA PHE A 13 7.85 2.96 11.21
C PHE A 13 6.91 2.13 10.36
N ILE A 14 5.64 2.53 10.36
CA ILE A 14 4.63 2.10 9.38
C ILE A 14 4.23 3.37 8.65
N ILE A 15 4.58 3.46 7.37
CA ILE A 15 4.37 4.64 6.55
C ILE A 15 3.87 4.23 5.17
N ASP A 16 3.29 5.16 4.43
CA ASP A 16 2.97 4.91 3.03
C ASP A 16 4.25 4.72 2.18
N ALA A 17 4.15 3.90 1.12
CA ALA A 17 5.25 3.75 0.17
C ALA A 17 5.50 5.01 -0.67
N PHE A 18 4.53 5.92 -0.73
CA PHE A 18 4.53 7.13 -1.54
C PHE A 18 4.64 8.39 -0.68
N PHE A 19 5.42 9.34 -1.17
CA PHE A 19 5.40 10.72 -0.72
C PHE A 19 4.36 11.49 -1.54
N THR A 20 3.38 12.12 -0.87
CA THR A 20 2.31 12.93 -1.51
C THR A 20 1.48 12.20 -2.57
N ASN A 21 1.33 10.87 -2.47
CA ASN A 21 0.56 10.01 -3.41
C ASN A 21 1.07 9.98 -4.86
N VAL A 22 2.25 10.53 -5.15
CA VAL A 22 2.76 10.63 -6.54
C VAL A 22 4.09 9.89 -6.69
N GLU A 23 5.04 10.13 -5.78
CA GLU A 23 6.38 9.58 -5.90
C GLU A 23 6.61 8.51 -4.84
N MET A 24 6.93 7.29 -5.31
CA MET A 24 7.31 6.21 -4.40
C MET A 24 8.68 6.50 -3.78
N LEU A 25 8.83 6.22 -2.49
CA LEU A 25 10.11 6.33 -1.78
C LEU A 25 11.15 5.45 -2.46
N THR A 26 12.35 6.00 -2.59
CA THR A 26 13.50 5.30 -3.17
C THR A 26 14.17 4.40 -2.14
N ASN A 27 15.08 3.55 -2.62
CA ASN A 27 15.93 2.75 -1.73
C ASN A 27 16.78 3.61 -0.78
N GLU A 28 17.24 4.76 -1.25
CA GLU A 28 18.01 5.70 -0.44
C GLU A 28 17.14 6.32 0.67
N ASP A 29 15.93 6.74 0.33
CA ASP A 29 14.96 7.28 1.30
C ASP A 29 14.67 6.27 2.43
N VAL A 30 14.36 5.03 2.05
CA VAL A 30 14.04 3.96 3.00
C VAL A 30 15.28 3.58 3.82
N TYR A 31 16.46 3.55 3.20
CA TYR A 31 17.72 3.30 3.91
C TYR A 31 17.98 4.36 5.00
N HIS A 32 17.73 5.64 4.71
CA HIS A 32 17.85 6.72 5.69
C HIS A 32 16.86 6.56 6.84
N LEU A 33 15.61 6.15 6.55
CA LEU A 33 14.60 5.92 7.58
C LEU A 33 14.94 4.77 8.53
N LYS A 34 15.68 3.76 8.05
CA LYS A 34 16.13 2.62 8.88
C LYS A 34 17.19 2.99 9.92
N VAL A 35 17.76 4.20 9.88
CA VAL A 35 18.74 4.67 10.85
C VAL A 35 18.06 5.56 11.90
N LYS A 36 18.33 5.26 13.17
CA LYS A 36 17.89 6.07 14.32
C LYS A 36 18.81 7.27 14.52
N MET A 37 18.30 8.32 15.17
CA MET A 37 19.10 9.48 15.53
C MET A 37 20.33 9.08 16.37
N ASN A 38 20.18 8.06 17.22
CA ASN A 38 21.28 7.51 18.03
C ASN A 38 22.20 6.50 17.29
N GLY A 39 22.03 6.32 15.98
CA GLY A 39 22.82 5.39 15.16
C GLY A 39 22.34 3.93 15.18
N GLY A 40 21.33 3.60 16.00
CA GLY A 40 20.70 2.28 15.99
C GLY A 40 19.92 2.02 14.69
N LYS A 41 19.53 0.76 14.47
CA LYS A 41 18.66 0.36 13.35
C LYS A 41 17.21 0.23 13.81
N ARG A 42 16.27 0.51 12.91
CA ARG A 42 14.82 0.33 13.09
C ARG A 42 14.22 -0.40 11.89
N LEU A 43 13.02 -0.96 12.08
CA LEU A 43 12.23 -1.50 10.98
C LEU A 43 11.43 -0.39 10.29
N VAL A 44 11.28 -0.51 8.97
CA VAL A 44 10.42 0.38 8.17
C VAL A 44 9.50 -0.50 7.31
N LEU A 45 8.21 -0.50 7.65
CA LEU A 45 7.15 -1.22 6.95
C LEU A 45 6.32 -0.24 6.12
N SER A 46 5.87 -0.69 4.96
CA SER A 46 4.97 0.06 4.10
C SER A 46 3.51 -0.31 4.36
N TYR A 47 2.61 0.67 4.40
CA TYR A 47 1.18 0.42 4.31
C TYR A 47 0.82 -0.23 2.96
N LEU A 48 0.00 -1.27 2.97
CA LEU A 48 -0.53 -1.93 1.79
C LEU A 48 -1.98 -2.34 2.03
N SER A 49 -2.92 -1.65 1.38
CA SER A 49 -4.31 -2.11 1.32
C SER A 49 -4.39 -3.37 0.46
N ILE A 50 -4.95 -4.45 1.02
CA ILE A 50 -5.19 -5.70 0.30
C ILE A 50 -6.69 -5.97 0.06
N GLY A 51 -7.55 -5.17 0.69
CA GLY A 51 -9.00 -5.33 0.67
C GLY A 51 -9.77 -4.21 -0.06
N GLU A 52 -9.10 -3.15 -0.51
CA GLU A 52 -9.65 -2.08 -1.36
C GLU A 52 -8.63 -1.63 -2.42
N ALA A 53 -9.15 -1.21 -3.58
CA ALA A 53 -8.37 -0.51 -4.59
C ALA A 53 -8.47 1.01 -4.39
N GLU A 54 -7.34 1.70 -4.50
CA GLU A 54 -7.22 3.15 -4.30
C GLU A 54 -6.98 3.85 -5.63
N ASN A 55 -7.86 4.77 -6.04
CA ASN A 55 -7.82 5.38 -7.37
C ASN A 55 -6.66 6.35 -7.63
N TYR A 56 -5.94 6.71 -6.57
CA TYR A 56 -4.73 7.52 -6.63
C TYR A 56 -3.44 6.69 -6.68
N ARG A 57 -3.52 5.35 -6.72
CA ARG A 57 -2.34 4.48 -6.83
C ARG A 57 -1.93 4.27 -8.28
N PHE A 58 -0.65 3.95 -8.45
CA PHE A 58 -0.03 3.72 -9.77
C PHE A 58 -0.70 2.62 -10.60
N TYR A 59 -1.37 1.65 -9.94
CA TYR A 59 -2.02 0.53 -10.62
C TYR A 59 -3.41 0.89 -11.17
N TRP A 60 -4.00 2.00 -10.70
CA TRP A 60 -5.33 2.41 -11.15
C TRP A 60 -5.28 2.76 -12.63
N GLN A 61 -6.20 2.19 -13.39
CA GLN A 61 -6.34 2.49 -14.81
C GLN A 61 -7.55 3.39 -14.99
N LYS A 62 -7.37 4.51 -15.67
CA LYS A 62 -8.46 5.48 -15.93
C LYS A 62 -9.69 4.85 -16.62
N GLU A 63 -9.51 3.77 -17.37
CA GLU A 63 -10.59 3.00 -17.97
C GLU A 63 -11.58 2.45 -16.92
N TRP A 64 -11.12 2.15 -15.70
CA TRP A 64 -11.96 1.61 -14.63
C TRP A 64 -13.05 2.57 -14.17
N ASP A 65 -12.87 3.87 -14.38
CA ASP A 65 -13.87 4.91 -14.08
C ASP A 65 -15.15 4.76 -14.94
N ILE A 66 -15.03 4.09 -16.10
CA ILE A 66 -16.11 3.94 -17.10
C ILE A 66 -16.47 2.46 -17.30
N ASN A 67 -15.47 1.59 -17.25
CA ASN A 67 -15.58 0.15 -17.47
C ASN A 67 -14.75 -0.59 -16.41
N PRO A 68 -15.24 -0.64 -15.16
CA PRO A 68 -14.53 -1.27 -14.06
C PRO A 68 -14.36 -2.77 -14.31
N PRO A 69 -13.22 -3.36 -13.92
CA PRO A 69 -13.05 -4.79 -13.98
C PRO A 69 -14.05 -5.47 -13.02
N PRO A 70 -14.44 -6.73 -13.27
CA PRO A 70 -15.51 -7.40 -12.52
C PRO A 70 -15.18 -7.67 -11.05
N TRP A 71 -13.92 -7.48 -10.63
CA TRP A 71 -13.48 -7.60 -9.25
C TRP A 71 -13.53 -6.27 -8.48
N LEU A 72 -13.73 -5.14 -9.15
CA LEU A 72 -13.84 -3.81 -8.55
C LEU A 72 -15.31 -3.52 -8.26
N GLU A 73 -15.61 -3.24 -7.00
CA GLU A 73 -16.96 -2.99 -6.49
C GLU A 73 -17.16 -1.50 -6.17
N GLU A 74 -18.15 -1.18 -5.34
CA GLU A 74 -18.53 0.19 -5.00
C GLU A 74 -17.44 0.96 -4.22
N GLU A 75 -17.48 2.29 -4.36
CA GLU A 75 -16.64 3.20 -3.56
C GLU A 75 -17.04 3.10 -2.08
N ASN A 76 -16.04 3.03 -1.22
CA ASN A 76 -16.24 3.09 0.21
C ASN A 76 -16.70 4.51 0.60
N HIS A 77 -17.92 4.61 1.13
CA HIS A 77 -18.54 5.89 1.50
C HIS A 77 -17.77 6.66 2.59
N ASP A 78 -17.03 5.95 3.46
CA ASP A 78 -16.24 6.57 4.52
C ASP A 78 -14.86 7.03 4.01
N TRP A 79 -14.40 6.51 2.87
CA TRP A 79 -13.05 6.69 2.35
C TRP A 79 -13.05 6.96 0.85
N SER A 80 -13.34 8.21 0.48
CA SER A 80 -13.39 8.59 -0.94
C SER A 80 -12.11 8.24 -1.69
N GLY A 81 -12.28 7.69 -2.88
CA GLY A 81 -11.23 7.15 -3.74
C GLY A 81 -10.79 5.73 -3.41
N ASN A 82 -11.37 5.09 -2.39
CA ASN A 82 -11.15 3.68 -2.09
C ASN A 82 -12.38 2.87 -2.51
N TYR A 83 -12.16 1.71 -3.13
CA TYR A 83 -13.20 0.89 -3.73
C TYR A 83 -13.08 -0.54 -3.21
N LYS A 84 -14.20 -1.12 -2.79
CA LYS A 84 -14.24 -2.53 -2.38
C LYS A 84 -13.76 -3.41 -3.53
N ILE A 85 -13.05 -4.49 -3.22
CA ILE A 85 -12.57 -5.43 -4.23
C ILE A 85 -12.87 -6.87 -3.84
N ARG A 86 -13.10 -7.73 -4.83
CA ARG A 86 -13.14 -9.18 -4.62
C ARG A 86 -11.71 -9.67 -4.41
N TYR A 87 -11.24 -9.67 -3.17
CA TYR A 87 -9.83 -9.97 -2.83
C TYR A 87 -9.37 -11.37 -3.25
N TRP A 88 -10.31 -12.28 -3.50
CA TRP A 88 -10.03 -13.62 -4.03
C TRP A 88 -9.85 -13.66 -5.56
N ASP A 89 -10.12 -12.57 -6.30
CA ASP A 89 -9.92 -12.53 -7.75
C ASP A 89 -8.42 -12.48 -8.10
N GLU A 90 -8.00 -13.36 -9.02
CA GLU A 90 -6.60 -13.50 -9.40
C GLU A 90 -6.03 -12.22 -10.06
N ASN A 91 -6.86 -11.43 -10.75
CA ASN A 91 -6.38 -10.20 -11.38
C ASN A 91 -6.05 -9.13 -10.34
N TRP A 92 -6.84 -9.03 -9.26
CA TRP A 92 -6.52 -8.19 -8.12
C TRP A 92 -5.24 -8.67 -7.42
N GLN A 93 -5.16 -9.98 -7.15
CA GLN A 93 -3.95 -10.56 -6.53
C GLN A 93 -2.69 -10.29 -7.35
N HIS A 94 -2.77 -10.34 -8.68
CA HIS A 94 -1.65 -10.04 -9.57
C HIS A 94 -1.23 -8.56 -9.54
N ILE A 95 -2.13 -7.63 -9.19
CA ILE A 95 -1.77 -6.23 -8.92
C ILE A 95 -0.99 -6.13 -7.61
N ILE A 96 -1.38 -6.90 -6.59
CA ILE A 96 -0.81 -6.83 -5.25
C ILE A 96 0.52 -7.58 -5.12
N PHE A 97 0.65 -8.79 -5.66
CA PHE A 97 1.85 -9.62 -5.49
C PHE A 97 2.14 -10.59 -6.64
N GLY A 98 3.32 -11.21 -6.59
CA GLY A 98 3.67 -12.39 -7.38
C GLY A 98 4.31 -12.10 -8.73
N ASN A 99 4.65 -10.84 -9.01
CA ASN A 99 5.39 -10.46 -10.22
C ASN A 99 6.16 -9.15 -10.01
N PRO A 100 7.23 -8.87 -10.79
CA PRO A 100 8.08 -7.69 -10.59
C PRO A 100 7.40 -6.32 -10.73
N ASN A 101 6.19 -6.27 -11.29
CA ASN A 101 5.39 -5.06 -11.45
C ASN A 101 4.30 -4.92 -10.38
N ALA A 102 4.10 -5.93 -9.53
CA ALA A 102 3.14 -5.90 -8.44
C ALA A 102 3.52 -4.90 -7.35
N TYR A 103 2.53 -4.47 -6.57
CA TYR A 103 2.73 -3.46 -5.54
C TYR A 103 3.70 -3.93 -4.45
N LEU A 104 3.51 -5.14 -3.91
CA LEU A 104 4.42 -5.71 -2.91
C LEU A 104 5.86 -5.81 -3.43
N ASP A 105 6.04 -6.29 -4.65
CA ASP A 105 7.37 -6.41 -5.29
C ASP A 105 8.06 -5.04 -5.44
N LYS A 106 7.30 -3.99 -5.80
CA LYS A 106 7.82 -2.61 -5.84
C LYS A 106 8.22 -2.11 -4.45
N ILE A 107 7.42 -2.38 -3.42
CA ILE A 107 7.71 -2.00 -2.02
C ILE A 107 9.00 -2.65 -1.55
N LEU A 108 9.15 -3.95 -1.76
CA LEU A 108 10.36 -4.69 -1.37
C LEU A 108 11.58 -4.20 -2.16
N LYS A 109 11.43 -3.87 -3.45
CA LYS A 109 12.49 -3.29 -4.28
C LYS A 109 12.91 -1.89 -3.79
N ALA A 110 11.99 -1.10 -3.27
CA ALA A 110 12.29 0.16 -2.59
C ALA A 110 13.00 -0.04 -1.24
N GLY A 111 13.21 -1.28 -0.79
CA GLY A 111 14.02 -1.59 0.38
C GLY A 111 13.28 -1.54 1.70
N PHE A 112 11.95 -1.49 1.72
CA PHE A 112 11.16 -1.69 2.94
C PHE A 112 11.43 -3.07 3.55
N ASP A 113 11.32 -3.19 4.88
CA ASP A 113 11.50 -4.47 5.59
C ASP A 113 10.28 -5.39 5.47
N GLY A 114 9.14 -4.87 5.01
CA GLY A 114 7.89 -5.59 4.84
C GLY A 114 6.71 -4.62 4.70
N VAL A 115 5.51 -5.15 4.92
CA VAL A 115 4.26 -4.39 4.80
C VAL A 115 3.37 -4.56 6.02
N TYR A 116 2.60 -3.52 6.33
CA TYR A 116 1.42 -3.58 7.17
C TYR A 116 0.22 -3.79 6.24
N LEU A 117 -0.49 -4.91 6.40
CA LEU A 117 -1.63 -5.28 5.57
C LEU A 117 -2.88 -4.63 6.15
N ASP A 118 -3.52 -3.76 5.38
CA ASP A 118 -4.80 -3.15 5.75
C ASP A 118 -5.98 -3.78 5.02
N LEU A 119 -7.16 -3.64 5.62
CA LEU A 119 -8.44 -4.18 5.14
C LEU A 119 -8.48 -5.71 5.07
N VAL A 120 -7.91 -6.33 6.10
CA VAL A 120 -7.99 -7.78 6.33
C VAL A 120 -9.42 -8.22 6.66
N ASP A 121 -10.25 -7.29 7.12
CA ASP A 121 -11.67 -7.40 7.43
C ASP A 121 -12.58 -7.21 6.20
N SER A 122 -12.04 -6.99 5.00
CA SER A 122 -12.86 -6.88 3.77
C SER A 122 -13.75 -8.09 3.49
N PHE A 123 -13.53 -9.23 4.13
CA PHE A 123 -14.45 -10.37 4.06
C PHE A 123 -15.83 -10.05 4.66
N GLU A 124 -15.90 -9.23 5.71
CA GLU A 124 -17.16 -8.87 6.38
C GLU A 124 -18.14 -8.20 5.41
N TYR A 125 -17.63 -7.30 4.56
CA TYR A 125 -18.43 -6.64 3.50
C TYR A 125 -19.14 -7.66 2.59
N PHE A 126 -18.46 -8.73 2.18
CA PHE A 126 -19.05 -9.72 1.29
C PHE A 126 -19.96 -10.72 2.01
N GLU A 127 -19.76 -10.95 3.31
CA GLU A 127 -20.66 -11.75 4.12
C GLU A 127 -21.99 -11.00 4.40
N GLU A 128 -21.96 -9.68 4.56
CA GLU A 128 -23.16 -8.86 4.76
C GLU A 128 -24.04 -8.71 3.51
N LEU A 129 -23.47 -8.95 2.31
CA LEU A 129 -24.20 -8.93 1.04
C LEU A 129 -25.00 -10.22 0.76
N LEU A 130 -24.78 -11.28 1.54
CA LEU A 130 -25.46 -12.58 1.41
C LEU A 130 -26.83 -12.59 2.10
#